data_AF-A0A3D1PKP6-F1
#
_entry.id   AF-A0A3D1PKP6-F1
#
_cell.length_a   1.000
_cell.length_b   1.000
_cell.length_c   1.000
_cell.angle_alpha   90.00
_cell.angle_beta   90.00
_cell.angle_gamma   90.00
#
_symmetry.space_group_name_H-M   'P 1'
#
loop_
_entity.id
_entity.type
_entity.pdbx_description
1 polymer ?
#
loop_
_entity_poly.entity_id
_entity_poly.type
_entity_poly.pdbx_seq_one_letter_code
_entity_poly.pdbx_strand_id
1 'polypeptide(L)'
;MEENIADALKMAGSVLLFVMGLSIAILAFSQARESMDIVLSYSDRESLSIEGNPRFYYLSKDNDTSRYVGKETIIPAIYRAYKENYKIVFKFPDDYYLFKQEVKNAKGLNKEKKISTLDLANQSLSSDLASRQFLNGIIYGDFEYENEKSKNDYINKFKITPNDISLYQYLTEKESTYKIKEYLGTYYIEDVNGTSEVNAVNKTEKRVITYEFVNR
;
A
#
# COMPACT_ATOMS: atom_id res chain seq x y z
N MET A 1 -52.99 -12.99 20.37
CA MET A 1 -52.06 -11.83 20.40
C MET A 1 -50.72 -12.18 21.07
N GLU A 2 -50.41 -13.46 21.32
CA GLU A 2 -49.16 -13.91 21.99
C GLU A 2 -48.06 -14.33 21.00
N GLU A 3 -48.42 -14.76 19.79
CA GLU A 3 -47.48 -15.22 18.74
C GLU A 3 -46.48 -14.14 18.32
N ASN A 4 -46.93 -12.87 18.27
CA ASN A 4 -46.10 -11.73 17.90
C ASN A 4 -45.06 -11.36 18.99
N ILE A 5 -45.36 -11.62 20.26
CA ILE A 5 -44.44 -11.31 21.37
C ILE A 5 -43.30 -12.33 21.43
N ALA A 6 -43.61 -13.62 21.22
CA ALA A 6 -42.60 -14.67 21.22
C ALA A 6 -41.63 -14.55 20.03
N ASP A 7 -42.13 -14.18 18.84
CA ASP A 7 -41.29 -13.97 17.67
C ASP A 7 -40.49 -12.66 17.74
N ALA A 8 -41.08 -11.59 18.28
CA ALA A 8 -40.33 -10.37 18.59
C ALA A 8 -39.20 -10.63 19.60
N LEU A 9 -39.41 -11.50 20.60
CA LEU A 9 -38.39 -11.86 21.58
C LEU A 9 -37.24 -12.66 20.94
N LYS A 10 -37.52 -13.57 20.01
CA LYS A 10 -36.49 -14.33 19.26
C LYS A 10 -35.70 -13.42 18.32
N MET A 11 -36.37 -12.50 17.63
CA MET A 11 -35.69 -11.50 16.80
C MET A 11 -34.81 -10.57 17.64
N ALA A 12 -35.31 -10.09 18.78
CA ALA A 12 -34.54 -9.26 19.72
C ALA A 12 -33.30 -9.99 20.27
N GLY A 13 -33.45 -11.27 20.65
CA GLY A 13 -32.32 -12.08 21.11
C GLY A 13 -31.24 -12.28 20.04
N SER A 14 -31.66 -12.47 18.78
CA SER A 14 -30.75 -12.63 17.64
C SER A 14 -29.99 -11.34 17.33
N VAL A 15 -30.67 -10.19 17.38
CA VAL A 15 -30.06 -8.87 17.22
C VAL A 15 -29.07 -8.59 18.36
N LEU A 16 -29.39 -8.97 19.59
CA LEU A 16 -28.49 -8.81 20.73
C LEU A 16 -27.18 -9.59 20.54
N LEU A 17 -27.28 -10.85 20.11
CA LEU A 17 -26.11 -11.69 19.81
C LEU A 17 -25.26 -11.11 18.66
N PHE A 18 -25.91 -10.57 17.63
CA PHE A 18 -25.22 -9.90 16.52
C PHE A 18 -24.47 -8.64 16.99
N VAL A 19 -25.09 -7.78 17.79
CA VAL A 19 -24.47 -6.56 18.33
C VAL A 19 -23.29 -6.89 19.24
N MET A 20 -23.37 -7.94 20.04
CA MET A 20 -22.24 -8.41 20.86
C MET A 20 -21.07 -8.90 20.00
N GLY A 21 -21.34 -9.68 18.96
CA GLY A 21 -20.30 -10.12 18.01
C GLY A 21 -19.63 -8.93 17.31
N LEU A 22 -20.42 -7.96 16.86
CA LEU A 22 -19.91 -6.73 16.23
C LEU A 22 -19.05 -5.91 17.19
N SER A 23 -19.43 -5.84 18.48
CA SER A 23 -18.66 -5.12 19.51
C SER A 23 -17.28 -5.74 19.72
N ILE A 24 -17.19 -7.07 19.78
CA ILE A 24 -15.91 -7.78 19.90
C ILE A 24 -15.04 -7.54 18.67
N ALA A 25 -15.63 -7.55 17.47
CA ALA A 25 -14.92 -7.25 16.23
C ALA A 25 -14.37 -5.80 16.24
N ILE A 26 -15.17 -4.81 16.63
CA ILE A 26 -14.75 -3.40 16.73
C ILE A 26 -13.61 -3.22 17.73
N LEU A 27 -13.65 -3.91 18.87
CA LEU A 27 -12.58 -3.89 19.87
C LEU A 27 -11.27 -4.47 19.33
N ALA A 28 -11.33 -5.59 18.60
CA ALA A 28 -10.17 -6.17 17.94
C ALA A 28 -9.55 -5.22 16.90
N PHE A 29 -10.37 -4.55 16.09
CA PHE A 29 -9.90 -3.54 15.14
C PHE A 29 -9.34 -2.29 15.84
N SER A 30 -9.88 -1.90 17.00
CA SER A 30 -9.42 -0.73 17.76
C SER A 30 -8.06 -0.98 18.43
N GLN A 31 -7.85 -2.14 19.04
CA GLN A 31 -6.55 -2.54 19.60
C GLN A 31 -5.46 -2.65 18.51
N ALA A 32 -5.84 -3.15 17.33
CA ALA A 32 -4.96 -3.16 16.17
C ALA A 32 -4.58 -1.73 15.72
N ARG A 33 -5.49 -0.75 15.88
CA ARG A 33 -5.23 0.67 15.56
C ARG A 33 -4.38 1.38 16.60
N GLU A 34 -4.65 1.22 17.90
CA GLU A 34 -3.84 1.82 18.98
C GLU A 34 -2.37 1.37 18.91
N SER A 35 -2.13 0.11 18.53
CA SER A 35 -0.76 -0.39 18.30
C SER A 35 -0.05 0.29 17.12
N MET A 36 -0.77 1.00 16.24
CA MET A 36 -0.19 1.77 15.13
C MET A 36 0.18 3.21 15.51
N ASP A 37 -0.42 3.79 16.55
CA ASP A 37 -0.25 5.20 16.92
C ASP A 37 0.92 5.45 17.90
N ILE A 38 1.53 4.40 18.48
CA ILE A 38 2.61 4.53 19.49
C ILE A 38 3.99 4.91 18.91
N VAL A 39 4.18 4.95 17.58
CA VAL A 39 5.53 5.09 16.98
C VAL A 39 5.93 6.55 16.62
N LEU A 40 5.09 7.55 16.88
CA LEU A 40 5.31 8.94 16.44
C LEU A 40 5.80 9.93 17.52
N SER A 41 6.77 9.54 18.34
CA SER A 41 7.63 10.54 18.98
C SER A 41 9.05 10.03 19.20
N TYR A 42 10.01 10.95 19.12
CA TYR A 42 11.46 10.82 19.29
C TYR A 42 12.29 10.71 18.01
N SER A 43 13.02 11.78 17.76
CA SER A 43 14.09 11.92 16.77
C SER A 43 15.34 11.19 17.27
N ASP A 44 16.02 10.40 16.44
CA ASP A 44 17.39 10.66 15.99
C ASP A 44 17.80 9.68 14.87
N ARG A 45 18.80 10.08 14.09
CA ARG A 45 19.11 9.69 12.71
C ARG A 45 20.11 8.52 12.61
N GLU A 46 19.70 7.42 11.98
CA GLU A 46 20.62 6.59 11.17
C GLU A 46 20.07 6.38 9.76
N SER A 47 20.96 6.18 8.78
CA SER A 47 20.58 6.19 7.36
C SER A 47 20.92 4.92 6.59
N LEU A 48 19.90 4.16 6.17
CA LEU A 48 20.02 3.13 5.13
C LEU A 48 19.83 3.77 3.74
N SER A 49 20.18 3.12 2.63
CA SER A 49 20.01 3.68 1.28
C SER A 49 18.95 2.97 0.42
N ILE A 50 18.01 3.71 -0.19
CA ILE A 50 17.02 3.17 -1.15
C ILE A 50 17.69 2.93 -2.51
N GLU A 51 17.34 1.86 -3.23
CA GLU A 51 17.65 1.66 -4.67
C GLU A 51 19.16 1.71 -5.05
N GLY A 52 20.08 1.36 -4.14
CA GLY A 52 21.52 1.28 -4.44
C GLY A 52 22.16 2.60 -4.86
N ASN A 53 21.47 3.72 -4.63
CA ASN A 53 21.96 5.05 -4.94
C ASN A 53 22.17 5.81 -3.62
N PRO A 54 23.42 6.24 -3.34
CA PRO A 54 23.82 6.81 -2.04
C PRO A 54 23.17 8.17 -1.73
N ARG A 55 22.36 8.72 -2.64
CA ARG A 55 21.60 9.96 -2.41
C ARG A 55 20.27 9.74 -1.69
N PHE A 56 19.78 8.51 -1.63
CA PHE A 56 18.56 8.20 -0.91
C PHE A 56 18.92 7.74 0.48
N TYR A 57 18.44 8.45 1.50
CA TYR A 57 18.63 8.09 2.89
C TYR A 57 17.26 7.69 3.46
N TYR A 58 17.11 6.45 3.91
CA TYR A 58 16.14 6.09 4.94
C TYR A 58 16.51 6.90 6.17
N LEU A 59 15.58 7.55 6.84
CA LEU A 59 15.79 7.89 8.25
C LEU A 59 15.37 6.65 9.05
N SER A 60 16.26 5.67 9.17
CA SER A 60 16.10 4.58 10.13
C SER A 60 16.38 5.17 11.51
N LYS A 61 15.31 5.53 12.20
CA LYS A 61 15.36 5.77 13.65
C LYS A 61 15.81 4.46 14.32
N ASP A 62 16.65 4.55 15.34
CA ASP A 62 17.31 3.47 16.11
C ASP A 62 16.40 2.41 16.77
N ASN A 63 15.14 2.29 16.37
CA ASN A 63 14.29 1.14 16.62
C ASN A 63 13.67 0.73 15.29
N ASP A 64 14.38 -0.16 14.58
CA ASP A 64 13.94 -0.92 13.42
C ASP A 64 12.54 -1.49 13.74
N THR A 65 11.48 -0.72 13.45
CA THR A 65 10.09 -1.13 13.71
C THR A 65 9.70 -2.04 12.56
N SER A 66 10.51 -3.06 12.38
CA SER A 66 10.35 -4.04 11.34
C SER A 66 9.55 -5.19 11.90
N ARG A 67 8.48 -5.53 11.20
CA ARG A 67 7.56 -6.58 11.62
C ARG A 67 7.24 -7.48 10.45
N TYR A 68 6.97 -8.73 10.75
CA TYR A 68 6.43 -9.64 9.77
C TYR A 68 4.95 -9.37 9.56
N VAL A 69 4.55 -9.21 8.31
CA VAL A 69 3.18 -8.88 7.91
C VAL A 69 2.68 -9.86 6.86
N GLY A 70 1.38 -10.13 6.87
CA GLY A 70 0.68 -10.86 5.82
C GLY A 70 -0.04 -9.92 4.84
N LYS A 71 -0.65 -10.49 3.80
CA LYS A 71 -1.41 -9.72 2.80
C LYS A 71 -2.54 -8.91 3.41
N GLU A 72 -3.16 -9.40 4.49
CA GLU A 72 -4.20 -8.74 5.27
C GLU A 72 -3.75 -7.42 5.91
N THR A 73 -2.44 -7.21 6.07
CA THR A 73 -1.87 -5.93 6.53
C THR A 73 -1.38 -5.09 5.35
N ILE A 74 -0.73 -5.72 4.36
CA ILE A 74 -0.15 -5.05 3.19
C ILE A 74 -1.24 -4.36 2.37
N ILE A 75 -2.35 -5.04 2.07
CA ILE A 75 -3.39 -4.50 1.20
C ILE A 75 -4.07 -3.26 1.79
N PRO A 76 -4.56 -3.26 3.05
CA PRO A 76 -5.07 -2.04 3.68
C PRO A 76 -4.03 -0.91 3.78
N ALA A 77 -2.75 -1.25 4.00
CA ALA A 77 -1.67 -0.28 4.03
C ALA A 77 -1.46 0.42 2.68
N ILE A 78 -1.67 -0.26 1.54
CA ILE A 78 -1.64 0.36 0.21
C ILE A 78 -2.73 1.44 0.06
N TYR A 79 -3.96 1.13 0.44
CA TYR A 79 -5.06 2.11 0.37
C TYR A 79 -4.84 3.29 1.33
N ARG A 80 -4.23 3.04 2.50
CA ARG A 80 -3.85 4.09 3.44
C ARG A 80 -2.74 4.98 2.88
N ALA A 81 -1.68 4.36 2.36
CA ALA A 81 -0.57 5.06 1.71
C ALA A 81 -1.05 5.98 0.59
N TYR A 82 -2.08 5.57 -0.16
CA TYR A 82 -2.71 6.46 -1.12
C TYR A 82 -3.31 7.72 -0.47
N LYS A 83 -4.16 7.56 0.56
CA LYS A 83 -4.83 8.70 1.22
C LYS A 83 -3.87 9.62 1.94
N GLU A 84 -2.80 9.05 2.50
CA GLU A 84 -1.84 9.77 3.33
C GLU A 84 -0.57 10.17 2.54
N ASN A 85 -0.55 9.91 1.22
CA ASN A 85 0.55 10.22 0.30
C ASN A 85 1.91 9.59 0.70
N TYR A 86 1.91 8.28 0.97
CA TYR A 86 3.11 7.51 1.26
C TYR A 86 3.60 6.79 0.01
N LYS A 87 4.92 6.59 -0.07
CA LYS A 87 5.53 5.70 -1.07
C LYS A 87 5.51 4.27 -0.56
N ILE A 88 5.13 3.32 -1.39
CA ILE A 88 5.33 1.89 -1.10
C ILE A 88 6.38 1.32 -2.04
N VAL A 89 7.27 0.50 -1.49
CA VAL A 89 8.33 -0.19 -2.22
C VAL A 89 8.24 -1.68 -1.97
N PHE A 90 8.13 -2.48 -3.03
CA PHE A 90 8.25 -3.93 -2.93
C PHE A 90 9.62 -4.39 -3.44
N LYS A 91 10.32 -5.15 -2.60
CA LYS A 91 11.52 -5.90 -2.97
C LYS A 91 11.13 -7.35 -3.26
N PHE A 92 10.59 -7.60 -4.45
CA PHE A 92 10.22 -8.94 -4.87
C PHE A 92 11.47 -9.83 -4.99
N PRO A 93 11.39 -11.11 -4.58
CA PRO A 93 12.52 -12.05 -4.66
C PRO A 93 12.75 -12.58 -6.08
N ASP A 94 11.78 -12.39 -6.98
CA ASP A 94 11.80 -12.79 -8.37
C ASP A 94 11.53 -11.59 -9.29
N ASP A 95 11.39 -11.85 -10.60
CA ASP A 95 11.18 -10.82 -11.63
C ASP A 95 9.73 -10.28 -11.67
N TYR A 96 8.98 -10.45 -10.57
CA TYR A 96 7.64 -9.89 -10.43
C TYR A 96 7.68 -8.35 -10.35
N TYR A 97 6.60 -7.74 -10.85
CA TYR A 97 6.39 -6.30 -10.89
C TYR A 97 4.89 -6.04 -10.81
N LEU A 98 4.51 -4.86 -10.33
CA LEU A 98 3.10 -4.47 -10.20
C LEU A 98 2.49 -4.13 -11.56
N PHE A 99 3.20 -3.28 -12.30
CA PHE A 99 2.82 -2.87 -13.65
C PHE A 99 4.06 -2.40 -14.40
N LYS A 100 3.90 -2.23 -15.71
CA LYS A 100 4.89 -1.61 -16.58
C LYS A 100 4.41 -0.26 -17.05
N GLN A 101 5.35 0.63 -17.29
CA GLN A 101 5.07 1.97 -17.80
C GLN A 101 6.13 2.35 -18.84
N GLU A 102 5.70 3.06 -19.89
CA GLU A 102 6.63 3.68 -20.83
C GLU A 102 7.29 4.91 -20.18
N VAL A 103 8.61 4.89 -20.12
CA VAL A 103 9.43 6.02 -19.68
C VAL A 103 10.40 6.39 -20.78
N LYS A 104 10.66 7.70 -20.93
CA LYS A 104 11.69 8.16 -21.87
C LYS A 104 13.07 7.84 -21.30
N ASN A 105 13.91 7.21 -22.11
CA ASN A 105 15.31 7.02 -21.78
C ASN A 105 16.10 8.33 -21.98
N ALA A 106 17.38 8.35 -21.62
CA ALA A 106 18.26 9.51 -21.79
C ALA A 106 18.40 9.99 -23.25
N LYS A 107 18.01 9.17 -24.23
CA LYS A 107 18.00 9.48 -25.67
C LYS A 107 16.61 9.90 -26.17
N GLY A 108 15.63 10.08 -25.27
CA GLY A 108 14.26 10.47 -25.61
C GLY A 108 13.38 9.36 -26.20
N LEU A 109 13.86 8.11 -26.27
CA LEU A 109 13.11 6.97 -26.77
C LEU A 109 12.27 6.34 -25.66
N ASN A 110 11.05 5.90 -26.00
CA ASN A 110 10.20 5.17 -25.06
C ASN A 110 10.82 3.81 -24.74
N LYS A 111 10.94 3.51 -23.46
CA LYS A 111 11.34 2.21 -22.94
C LYS A 111 10.33 1.77 -21.89
N GLU A 112 9.91 0.52 -21.98
CA GLU A 112 9.09 -0.09 -20.95
C GLU A 112 9.92 -0.34 -19.69
N LYS A 113 9.46 0.17 -18.54
CA LYS A 113 10.08 -0.03 -17.22
C LYS A 113 9.12 -0.81 -16.33
N LYS A 114 9.62 -1.86 -15.69
CA LYS A 114 8.93 -2.59 -14.63
C LYS A 114 8.91 -1.75 -13.36
N ILE A 115 7.73 -1.60 -12.77
CA ILE A 115 7.52 -0.80 -11.56
C ILE A 115 7.11 -1.73 -10.42
N SER A 116 7.88 -1.68 -9.33
CA SER A 116 7.61 -2.36 -8.06
C SER A 116 7.29 -1.38 -6.93
N THR A 117 7.03 -0.11 -7.27
CA THR A 117 6.72 0.95 -6.31
C THR A 117 5.36 1.55 -6.57
N LEU A 118 4.68 1.99 -5.51
CA LEU A 118 3.45 2.77 -5.60
C LEU A 118 3.71 4.14 -4.99
N ASP A 119 3.64 5.16 -5.84
CA ASP A 119 3.74 6.55 -5.45
C ASP A 119 2.72 7.35 -6.27
N LEU A 120 1.48 7.37 -5.77
CA LEU A 120 0.32 7.83 -6.53
C LEU A 120 0.23 9.36 -6.66
N ALA A 121 0.84 10.15 -5.76
CA ALA A 121 0.90 11.61 -5.95
C ALA A 121 1.64 11.98 -7.24
N ASN A 122 2.63 11.19 -7.64
CA ASN A 122 3.34 11.37 -8.90
C ASN A 122 2.56 10.85 -10.12
N GLN A 123 1.49 10.06 -9.92
CA GLN A 123 0.69 9.49 -11.01
C GLN A 123 -0.44 10.41 -11.49
N SER A 124 -0.59 11.62 -10.90
CA SER A 124 -1.56 12.64 -11.34
C SER A 124 -3.00 12.12 -11.49
N LEU A 125 -3.43 11.23 -10.58
CA LEU A 125 -4.77 10.64 -10.62
C LEU A 125 -5.81 11.69 -10.22
N SER A 126 -6.81 11.89 -11.08
CA SER A 126 -7.71 13.04 -11.02
C SER A 126 -8.80 12.98 -9.94
N SER A 127 -9.00 11.84 -9.29
CA SER A 127 -10.03 11.66 -8.24
C SER A 127 -9.80 10.44 -7.36
N ASP A 128 -10.45 10.38 -6.18
CA ASP A 128 -10.49 9.19 -5.31
C ASP A 128 -10.99 7.95 -6.05
N LEU A 129 -11.98 8.13 -6.93
CA LEU A 129 -12.51 7.06 -7.77
C LEU A 129 -11.45 6.53 -8.74
N ALA A 130 -10.74 7.42 -9.46
CA ALA A 130 -9.68 7.01 -10.38
C ALA A 130 -8.56 6.25 -9.67
N SER A 131 -8.22 6.65 -8.45
CA SER A 131 -7.20 5.96 -7.65
C SER A 131 -7.64 4.59 -7.14
N ARG A 132 -8.90 4.44 -6.73
CA ARG A 132 -9.44 3.12 -6.38
C ARG A 132 -9.44 2.20 -7.59
N GLN A 133 -9.87 2.70 -8.74
CA GLN A 133 -9.87 1.95 -9.99
C GLN A 133 -8.45 1.51 -10.35
N PHE A 134 -7.48 2.43 -10.28
CA PHE A 134 -6.07 2.13 -10.47
C PHE A 134 -5.58 1.01 -9.55
N LEU A 135 -5.81 1.15 -8.24
CA LEU A 135 -5.38 0.18 -7.24
C LEU A 135 -6.07 -1.17 -7.41
N ASN A 136 -7.37 -1.22 -7.70
CA ASN A 136 -8.10 -2.47 -7.88
C ASN A 136 -7.54 -3.29 -9.05
N GLY A 137 -7.21 -2.65 -10.17
CA GLY A 137 -6.61 -3.32 -11.32
C GLY A 137 -5.24 -3.94 -11.02
N ILE A 138 -4.42 -3.31 -10.16
CA ILE A 138 -3.11 -3.84 -9.77
C ILE A 138 -3.21 -4.88 -8.65
N ILE A 139 -4.02 -4.58 -7.64
CA ILE A 139 -4.11 -5.39 -6.43
C ILE A 139 -4.88 -6.67 -6.70
N TYR A 140 -6.04 -6.55 -7.35
CA TYR A 140 -6.98 -7.66 -7.52
C TYR A 140 -7.06 -8.16 -8.96
N GLY A 141 -6.52 -7.43 -9.94
CA GLY A 141 -6.74 -7.73 -11.36
C GLY A 141 -8.17 -7.42 -11.78
N ASP A 142 -8.86 -6.57 -11.02
CA ASP A 142 -10.23 -6.16 -11.30
C ASP A 142 -10.23 -4.89 -12.17
N PHE A 143 -10.67 -5.06 -13.40
CA PHE A 143 -10.75 -4.00 -14.40
C PHE A 143 -12.19 -3.56 -14.69
N GLU A 144 -13.19 -4.22 -14.10
CA GLU A 144 -14.61 -3.98 -14.34
C GLU A 144 -15.17 -2.98 -13.33
N TYR A 145 -14.65 -1.76 -13.38
CA TYR A 145 -15.02 -0.73 -12.40
C TYR A 145 -16.29 0.06 -12.75
N GLU A 146 -16.77 -0.06 -13.99
CA GLU A 146 -17.99 0.49 -14.55
C GLU A 146 -18.48 -0.51 -15.62
N ASN A 147 -19.80 -0.64 -15.80
CA ASN A 147 -20.39 -1.56 -16.79
C ASN A 147 -19.64 -1.45 -18.14
N GLU A 148 -19.23 -2.60 -18.69
CA GLU A 148 -18.63 -2.76 -20.02
C GLU A 148 -17.17 -2.31 -20.19
N LYS A 149 -16.45 -1.92 -19.13
CA LYS A 149 -15.02 -1.57 -19.25
C LYS A 149 -14.09 -2.77 -19.16
N SER A 150 -13.14 -2.83 -20.10
CA SER A 150 -12.19 -3.92 -20.27
C SER A 150 -10.79 -3.60 -19.72
N LYS A 151 -9.90 -4.61 -19.64
CA LYS A 151 -8.46 -4.44 -19.34
C LYS A 151 -7.81 -3.41 -20.29
N ASN A 152 -8.24 -3.34 -21.55
CA ASN A 152 -7.72 -2.36 -22.50
C ASN A 152 -8.12 -0.92 -22.13
N ASP A 153 -9.33 -0.71 -21.62
CA ASP A 153 -9.78 0.61 -21.18
C ASP A 153 -9.00 1.06 -19.94
N TYR A 154 -8.70 0.14 -19.03
CA TYR A 154 -7.82 0.37 -17.90
C TYR A 154 -6.42 0.80 -18.35
N ILE A 155 -5.79 0.03 -19.25
CA ILE A 155 -4.44 0.32 -19.80
C ILE A 155 -4.44 1.69 -20.48
N ASN A 156 -5.46 1.97 -21.30
CA ASN A 156 -5.57 3.25 -22.01
C ASN A 156 -5.79 4.44 -21.08
N LYS A 157 -6.52 4.25 -19.99
CA LYS A 157 -6.79 5.30 -18.99
C LYS A 157 -5.56 5.64 -18.16
N PHE A 158 -4.89 4.63 -17.61
CA PHE A 158 -3.78 4.82 -16.67
C PHE A 158 -2.40 4.81 -17.32
N LYS A 159 -2.32 4.49 -18.63
CA LYS A 159 -1.07 4.42 -19.39
C LYS A 159 -0.04 3.47 -18.76
N ILE A 160 -0.54 2.36 -18.21
CA ILE A 160 0.25 1.29 -17.61
C ILE A 160 -0.24 -0.07 -18.09
N THR A 161 0.65 -1.05 -18.09
CA THR A 161 0.32 -2.44 -18.36
C THR A 161 0.45 -3.24 -17.05
N PRO A 162 -0.67 -3.62 -16.39
CA PRO A 162 -0.61 -4.41 -15.16
C PRO A 162 -0.01 -5.79 -15.43
N ASN A 163 0.58 -6.39 -14.41
CA ASN A 163 1.02 -7.79 -14.48
C ASN A 163 -0.18 -8.71 -14.70
N ASP A 164 0.04 -9.86 -15.34
CA ASP A 164 -1.02 -10.86 -15.53
C ASP A 164 -1.42 -11.54 -14.21
N ILE A 165 -0.48 -11.60 -13.25
CA ILE A 165 -0.76 -12.05 -11.88
C ILE A 165 -0.94 -10.82 -10.99
N SER A 166 -2.13 -10.66 -10.40
CA SER A 166 -2.42 -9.56 -9.48
C SER A 166 -1.60 -9.66 -8.20
N LEU A 167 -1.38 -8.53 -7.51
CA LEU A 167 -0.58 -8.51 -6.29
C LEU A 167 -1.18 -9.43 -5.22
N TYR A 168 -2.50 -9.44 -5.08
CA TYR A 168 -3.19 -10.30 -4.11
C TYR A 168 -2.95 -11.78 -4.38
N GLN A 169 -3.04 -12.20 -5.65
CA GLN A 169 -2.76 -13.57 -6.05
C GLN A 169 -1.28 -13.91 -5.79
N TYR A 170 -0.37 -13.04 -6.21
CA TYR A 170 1.07 -13.22 -6.00
C TYR A 170 1.42 -13.39 -4.52
N LEU A 171 0.92 -12.51 -3.65
CA LEU A 171 1.15 -12.60 -2.20
C LEU A 171 0.63 -13.93 -1.63
N THR A 172 -0.54 -14.36 -2.08
CA THR A 172 -1.14 -15.63 -1.65
C THR A 172 -0.31 -16.84 -2.07
N GLU A 173 0.24 -16.85 -3.28
CA GLU A 173 1.10 -17.93 -3.77
C GLU A 173 2.44 -17.97 -3.00
N LYS A 174 3.01 -16.80 -2.66
CA LYS A 174 4.31 -16.68 -1.99
C LYS A 174 4.26 -16.85 -0.48
N GLU A 175 3.09 -16.76 0.15
CA GLU A 175 2.91 -16.90 1.60
C GLU A 175 3.42 -18.23 2.15
N SER A 176 3.43 -19.32 1.36
CA SER A 176 3.95 -20.62 1.78
C SER A 176 5.48 -20.65 1.89
N THR A 177 6.18 -19.83 1.10
CA THR A 177 7.64 -19.87 0.92
C THR A 177 8.34 -18.71 1.62
N TYR A 178 7.69 -17.55 1.71
CA TYR A 178 8.27 -16.32 2.23
C TYR A 178 7.49 -15.78 3.44
N LYS A 179 8.21 -15.09 4.34
CA LYS A 179 7.65 -14.11 5.26
C LYS A 179 7.96 -12.73 4.71
N ILE A 180 7.03 -11.80 4.87
CA ILE A 180 7.22 -10.44 4.37
C ILE A 180 7.59 -9.55 5.55
N LYS A 181 8.77 -8.96 5.50
CA LYS A 181 9.25 -8.01 6.50
C LYS A 181 8.91 -6.60 6.03
N GLU A 182 8.12 -5.89 6.82
CA GLU A 182 7.75 -4.49 6.61
C GLU A 182 8.80 -3.60 7.29
N TYR A 183 9.24 -2.54 6.61
CA TYR A 183 10.08 -1.48 7.15
C TYR A 183 9.40 -0.14 6.93
N LEU A 184 9.42 0.69 7.97
CA LEU A 184 8.95 2.07 7.90
C LEU A 184 10.14 3.01 7.80
N GLY A 185 10.03 4.04 6.96
CA GLY A 185 11.03 5.09 6.86
C GLY A 185 10.44 6.39 6.34
N THR A 186 11.28 7.41 6.27
CA THR A 186 10.95 8.69 5.63
C THR A 186 12.10 9.15 4.73
N TYR A 187 11.78 9.93 3.71
CA TYR A 187 12.74 10.56 2.80
C TYR A 187 12.25 11.96 2.39
N TYR A 188 13.16 12.82 1.94
CA TYR A 188 12.81 14.15 1.43
C TYR A 188 12.67 14.15 -0.09
N ILE A 189 11.58 14.72 -0.61
CA ILE A 189 11.25 14.71 -2.05
C ILE A 189 12.29 15.48 -2.87
N GLU A 190 12.81 16.59 -2.34
CA GLU A 190 13.77 17.48 -2.98
C GLU A 190 15.14 16.80 -3.16
N ASP A 191 15.48 15.88 -2.25
CA ASP A 191 16.70 15.07 -2.35
C ASP A 191 16.58 14.02 -3.47
N VAL A 192 15.35 13.57 -3.78
CA VAL A 192 15.07 12.66 -4.91
C VAL A 192 15.09 13.37 -6.25
N ASN A 193 14.58 14.59 -6.30
CA ASN A 193 14.51 15.40 -7.52
C ASN A 193 15.83 16.09 -7.89
N GLY A 194 16.88 15.90 -7.08
CA GLY A 194 18.21 16.50 -7.31
C GLY A 194 18.24 18.01 -7.11
N THR A 195 17.28 18.56 -6.35
CA THR A 195 17.20 20.00 -6.06
C THR A 195 18.11 20.31 -4.86
N SER A 196 19.41 20.47 -5.13
CA SER A 196 20.45 20.64 -4.09
C SER A 196 20.39 21.97 -3.31
N GLU A 197 19.46 22.87 -3.62
CA GLU A 197 19.41 24.24 -3.09
C GLU A 197 18.25 24.51 -2.11
N VAL A 198 17.55 23.47 -1.64
CA VAL A 198 16.45 23.65 -0.68
C VAL A 198 16.98 23.55 0.75
N ASN A 199 16.88 24.66 1.50
CA ASN A 199 17.18 24.68 2.94
C ASN A 199 16.48 23.51 3.64
N ALA A 200 17.16 22.83 4.58
CA ALA A 200 16.64 21.63 5.25
C ALA A 200 15.24 21.82 5.89
N VAL A 201 14.90 23.05 6.28
CA VAL A 201 13.59 23.45 6.85
C VAL A 201 12.47 23.42 5.81
N ASN A 202 12.80 23.58 4.52
CA ASN A 202 11.86 23.65 3.41
C ASN A 202 11.73 22.32 2.64
N LYS A 203 12.37 21.26 3.13
CA LYS A 203 12.26 19.94 2.50
C LYS A 203 10.95 19.26 2.87
N THR A 204 10.27 18.72 1.87
CA THR A 204 9.02 17.99 2.03
C THR A 204 9.34 16.55 2.42
N GLU A 205 9.10 16.22 3.69
CA GLU A 205 9.23 14.86 4.19
C GLU A 205 8.09 13.97 3.65
N LYS A 206 8.45 12.78 3.18
CA LYS A 206 7.51 11.77 2.69
C LYS A 206 7.78 10.43 3.34
N ARG A 207 6.71 9.81 3.84
CA ARG A 207 6.78 8.48 4.46
C ARG A 207 6.90 7.40 3.37
N VAL A 208 7.68 6.36 3.68
CA VAL A 208 7.86 5.19 2.83
C VAL A 208 7.66 3.91 3.64
N ILE A 209 6.97 2.94 3.04
CA ILE A 209 6.84 1.58 3.54
C ILE A 209 7.54 0.65 2.56
N THR A 210 8.48 -0.16 3.05
CA THR A 210 9.20 -1.15 2.24
C THR A 210 8.79 -2.56 2.66
N TYR A 211 8.42 -3.40 1.70
CA TYR A 211 8.14 -4.82 1.92
C TYR A 211 9.23 -5.67 1.30
N GLU A 212 9.87 -6.51 2.11
CA GLU A 212 10.94 -7.41 1.71
C GLU A 212 10.54 -8.86 1.94
N PHE A 213 10.72 -9.71 0.94
CA PHE A 213 10.40 -11.14 1.04
C PHE A 213 11.62 -11.88 1.56
N VAL A 214 11.48 -12.48 2.73
CA VAL A 214 12.52 -13.25 3.41
C VAL A 214 12.10 -14.72 3.40
N ASN A 215 13.01 -15.63 3.05
CA ASN A 215 12.72 -17.07 3.10
C ASN A 215 12.22 -17.46 4.50
N ARG A 216 11.20 -18.32 4.53
CA ARG A 216 10.58 -18.80 5.78
C ARG A 216 11.51 -19.60 6.68
#